data_AF-A0AAJ0BLW6-F1
#
_entry.id   AF-A0AAJ0BLW6-F1
#
_cell.length_a   1.000
_cell.length_b   1.000
_cell.length_c   1.000
_cell.angle_alpha   90.00
_cell.angle_beta   90.00
_cell.angle_gamma   90.00
#
_symmetry.space_group_name_H-M   'P 1'
#
loop_
_entity.id
_entity.type
_entity.pdbx_description
1 polymer ?
#
loop_
_entity_poly.entity_id
_entity_poly.type
_entity_poly.pdbx_seq_one_letter_code
_entity_poly.pdbx_strand_id
1 'polypeptide(L)'
;MVARNAYRLLALVSALALAYVFFPQLYTSIDYVRQTNPFSGQKYIEQAFVASDSELACLHGVSLPSDGQTHHTHDSTADPIPNVVHFIYGLKNPLTDPGAGRFDFLNYLAVRSAIVSLKPDAIYLHYTYISEPPSPDASADPMTNPWVKRLSPHIKLVHHPPAPDNGTQYAHLSDTMRLQFLLEDGGIYFDIDAFALRPFDRILAAPQPHDVVLGHEGGNRWGLCNAIIAARANSSFVARWLRSYEHVDFGREWNYHSVLLPKEMAAEHPDEVCALAPDAFFWPTWTWRHIDWMHEPLSRAAAEHWDREIRRHGGSLFENQLAYHAWSQMAWDRYLRHLTPETVRGVDTRFNLLMRRFLEDDV
;
A
#
# COMPACT_ATOMS: atom_id res chain seq x y z
N MET A 1 50.45 -19.27 -24.69
CA MET A 1 50.01 -18.23 -23.72
C MET A 1 48.57 -17.76 -24.01
N VAL A 2 48.18 -17.55 -25.27
CA VAL A 2 46.82 -17.14 -25.71
C VAL A 2 45.72 -18.12 -25.28
N ALA A 3 45.88 -19.43 -25.46
CA ALA A 3 44.86 -20.43 -25.10
C ALA A 3 44.54 -20.46 -23.60
N ARG A 4 45.54 -20.31 -22.71
CA ARG A 4 45.35 -20.32 -21.25
C ARG A 4 44.57 -19.09 -20.76
N ASN A 5 44.72 -17.96 -21.45
CA ASN A 5 43.97 -16.75 -21.16
C ASN A 5 42.53 -16.84 -21.68
N ALA A 6 42.30 -17.50 -22.82
CA ALA A 6 40.96 -17.78 -23.34
C ALA A 6 40.16 -18.72 -22.41
N TYR A 7 40.76 -19.79 -21.89
CA TYR A 7 40.10 -20.68 -20.91
C TYR A 7 39.76 -19.98 -19.59
N ARG A 8 40.63 -19.08 -19.11
CA ARG A 8 40.36 -18.28 -17.90
C ARG A 8 39.24 -17.28 -18.12
N LEU A 9 39.22 -16.61 -19.27
CA LEU A 9 38.15 -15.69 -19.64
C LEU A 9 36.81 -16.43 -19.77
N LEU A 10 36.80 -17.59 -20.45
CA LEU A 10 35.60 -18.42 -20.57
C LEU A 10 35.11 -18.91 -19.20
N ALA A 11 36.00 -19.36 -18.32
CA ALA A 11 35.62 -19.77 -16.96
C ALA A 11 35.06 -18.59 -16.14
N LEU A 12 35.65 -17.39 -16.26
CA LEU A 12 35.16 -16.18 -15.60
C LEU A 12 33.77 -15.77 -16.12
N VAL A 13 33.59 -15.75 -17.44
CA VAL A 13 32.31 -15.40 -18.08
C VAL A 13 31.24 -16.43 -17.71
N SER A 14 31.56 -17.72 -17.73
CA SER A 14 30.64 -18.78 -17.27
C SER A 14 30.31 -18.65 -15.80
N ALA A 15 31.28 -18.34 -14.93
CA ALA A 15 31.03 -18.13 -13.50
C ALA A 15 30.15 -16.90 -13.25
N LEU A 16 30.38 -15.79 -13.98
CA LEU A 16 29.55 -14.59 -13.91
C LEU A 16 28.14 -14.84 -14.45
N ALA A 17 28.00 -15.61 -15.52
CA ALA A 17 26.71 -16.00 -16.08
C ALA A 17 25.94 -16.91 -15.11
N LEU A 18 26.61 -17.90 -14.52
CA LEU A 18 26.01 -18.76 -13.49
C LEU A 18 25.63 -17.95 -12.25
N ALA A 19 26.50 -17.05 -11.78
CA ALA A 19 26.17 -16.15 -10.69
C ALA A 19 24.95 -15.29 -11.03
N TYR A 20 24.92 -14.66 -12.20
CA TYR A 20 23.77 -13.86 -12.65
C TYR A 20 22.46 -14.67 -12.72
N VAL A 21 22.52 -15.91 -13.19
CA VAL A 21 21.34 -16.80 -13.29
C VAL A 21 20.88 -17.32 -11.92
N PHE A 22 21.79 -17.69 -11.03
CA PHE A 22 21.45 -18.30 -9.74
C PHE A 22 21.29 -17.28 -8.61
N PHE A 23 21.81 -16.07 -8.75
CA PHE A 23 21.77 -15.04 -7.70
C PHE A 23 20.35 -14.67 -7.28
N PRO A 24 19.37 -14.47 -8.18
CA PRO A 24 17.99 -14.20 -7.77
C PRO A 24 17.37 -15.34 -6.94
N GLN A 25 17.63 -16.60 -7.31
CA GLN A 25 17.14 -17.78 -6.59
C GLN A 25 17.81 -17.90 -5.21
N LEU A 26 19.10 -17.61 -5.13
CA LEU A 26 19.85 -17.60 -3.87
C LEU A 26 19.36 -16.48 -2.96
N TYR A 27 19.17 -15.27 -3.48
CA TYR A 27 18.63 -14.13 -2.74
C TYR A 27 17.25 -14.45 -2.16
N THR A 28 16.36 -14.97 -3.00
CA THR A 28 15.01 -15.41 -2.61
C THR A 28 15.05 -16.48 -1.51
N SER A 29 15.96 -17.45 -1.62
CA SER A 29 16.12 -18.52 -0.62
C SER A 29 16.67 -17.98 0.71
N ILE A 30 17.62 -17.05 0.66
CA ILE A 30 18.18 -16.40 1.85
C ILE A 30 17.10 -15.57 2.53
N ASP A 31 16.33 -14.79 1.78
CA ASP A 31 15.26 -13.96 2.32
C ASP A 31 14.14 -14.82 2.95
N TYR A 32 13.74 -15.90 2.29
CA TYR A 32 12.83 -16.90 2.86
C TYR A 32 13.35 -17.42 4.20
N VAL A 33 14.59 -17.92 4.27
CA VAL A 33 15.16 -18.45 5.51
C VAL A 33 15.26 -17.36 6.58
N ARG A 34 15.68 -16.14 6.23
CA ARG A 34 15.78 -15.00 7.14
C ARG A 34 14.43 -14.68 7.80
N GLN A 35 13.35 -14.79 7.03
CA GLN A 35 12.01 -14.44 7.46
C GLN A 35 11.30 -15.60 8.18
N THR A 36 11.40 -16.84 7.69
CA THR A 36 10.62 -17.97 8.22
C THR A 36 11.29 -18.78 9.31
N ASN A 37 12.58 -18.56 9.61
CA ASN A 37 13.27 -19.31 10.65
C ASN A 37 12.66 -19.07 12.06
N PRO A 38 12.74 -20.04 12.98
CA PRO A 38 12.10 -19.93 14.31
C PRO A 38 12.59 -18.78 15.20
N PHE A 39 13.75 -18.20 14.89
CA PHE A 39 14.36 -17.09 15.63
C PHE A 39 14.09 -15.73 14.98
N SER A 40 13.38 -15.69 13.85
CA SER A 40 13.00 -14.43 13.24
C SER A 40 11.98 -13.68 14.11
N GLY A 41 12.00 -12.35 14.04
CA GLY A 41 10.95 -11.51 14.64
C GLY A 41 9.59 -11.65 13.95
N GLN A 42 9.51 -12.37 12.83
CA GLN A 42 8.33 -12.43 11.98
C GLN A 42 7.13 -13.07 12.67
N LYS A 43 7.35 -14.01 13.58
CA LYS A 43 6.29 -14.61 14.40
C LYS A 43 5.48 -13.59 15.21
N TYR A 44 6.10 -12.46 15.59
CA TYR A 44 5.39 -11.40 16.31
C TYR A 44 4.49 -10.59 15.38
N ILE A 45 4.88 -10.44 14.12
CA ILE A 45 4.05 -9.79 13.08
C ILE A 45 2.87 -10.69 12.74
N GLU A 46 3.11 -12.00 12.62
CA GLU A 46 2.13 -13.04 12.28
C GLU A 46 1.25 -13.46 13.46
N GLN A 47 1.49 -12.94 14.66
CA GLN A 47 0.74 -13.38 15.84
C GLN A 47 -0.76 -13.06 15.71
N ALA A 48 -1.59 -13.93 16.25
CA ALA A 48 -3.02 -13.70 16.31
C ALA A 48 -3.34 -12.45 17.13
N PHE A 49 -4.40 -11.75 16.75
CA PHE A 49 -4.87 -10.56 17.43
C PHE A 49 -6.40 -10.58 17.54
N VAL A 50 -6.91 -9.80 18.49
CA VAL A 50 -8.31 -9.42 18.59
C VAL A 50 -8.34 -7.90 18.57
N ALA A 51 -9.27 -7.30 17.83
CA ALA A 51 -9.44 -5.86 17.83
C ALA A 51 -9.85 -5.39 19.24
N SER A 52 -9.25 -4.32 19.75
CA SER A 52 -9.67 -3.70 21.00
C SER A 52 -11.00 -2.97 20.82
N ASP A 53 -11.67 -2.66 21.93
CA ASP A 53 -12.89 -1.85 21.90
C ASP A 53 -12.66 -0.49 21.24
N SER A 54 -11.48 0.12 21.43
CA SER A 54 -11.10 1.38 20.77
C SER A 54 -10.88 1.22 19.26
N GLU A 55 -10.26 0.13 18.81
CA GLU A 55 -10.07 -0.16 17.38
C GLU A 55 -11.42 -0.42 16.69
N LEU A 56 -12.33 -1.15 17.35
CA LEU A 56 -13.69 -1.38 16.85
C LEU A 56 -14.54 -0.11 16.86
N ALA A 57 -14.41 0.72 17.90
CA ALA A 57 -15.08 2.02 17.96
C ALA A 57 -14.63 2.92 16.81
N CYS A 58 -13.32 2.99 16.56
CA CYS A 58 -12.74 3.66 15.41
C CYS A 58 -13.30 3.12 14.08
N LEU A 59 -13.25 1.80 13.86
CA LEU A 59 -13.74 1.14 12.65
C LEU A 59 -15.22 1.42 12.37
N HIS A 60 -16.02 1.61 13.42
CA HIS A 60 -17.45 1.85 13.31
C HIS A 60 -17.84 3.34 13.37
N GLY A 61 -16.87 4.24 13.52
CA GLY A 61 -17.11 5.68 13.59
C GLY A 61 -17.90 6.09 14.84
N VAL A 62 -17.70 5.37 15.96
CA VAL A 62 -18.39 5.64 17.24
C VAL A 62 -17.40 6.08 18.30
N SER A 63 -17.80 7.02 19.15
CA SER A 63 -17.01 7.39 20.33
C SER A 63 -17.16 6.33 21.42
N LEU A 64 -16.06 5.96 22.08
CA LEU A 64 -16.16 5.16 23.30
C LEU A 64 -16.84 5.97 24.41
N PRO A 65 -17.68 5.35 25.26
CA PRO A 65 -18.19 6.01 26.46
C PRO A 65 -17.00 6.39 27.36
N SER A 66 -16.82 7.68 27.62
CA SER A 66 -15.84 8.16 28.59
C SER A 66 -16.22 7.68 29.99
N ASP A 67 -15.29 7.04 30.71
CA ASP A 67 -15.44 6.71 32.12
C ASP A 67 -15.70 7.99 32.93
N GLY A 68 -16.98 8.25 33.26
CA GLY A 68 -17.40 9.10 34.37
C GLY A 68 -17.15 10.62 34.28
N GLN A 69 -16.61 11.18 33.19
CA GLN A 69 -16.52 12.64 33.03
C GLN A 69 -17.64 13.16 32.14
N THR A 70 -18.55 13.92 32.75
CA THR A 70 -19.56 14.73 32.07
C THR A 70 -18.87 15.83 31.26
N HIS A 71 -18.45 15.51 30.04
CA HIS A 71 -18.20 16.51 29.04
C HIS A 71 -19.54 16.89 28.41
N HIS A 72 -19.81 18.20 28.42
CA HIS A 72 -20.86 18.80 27.62
C HIS A 72 -20.84 18.18 26.22
N THR A 73 -22.00 17.70 25.77
CA THR A 73 -22.24 17.35 24.37
C THR A 73 -22.07 18.62 23.55
N HIS A 74 -20.82 18.98 23.25
CA HIS A 74 -20.54 19.73 22.05
C HIS A 74 -20.90 18.77 20.92
N ASP A 75 -22.09 18.98 20.39
CA ASP A 75 -22.48 18.57 19.05
C ASP A 75 -21.35 19.05 18.11
N SER A 76 -20.35 18.19 17.88
CA SER A 76 -19.13 18.58 17.18
C SER A 76 -19.47 18.69 15.70
N THR A 77 -19.82 19.89 15.30
CA THR A 77 -20.05 20.37 13.93
C THR A 77 -18.76 20.39 13.08
N ALA A 78 -17.81 19.50 13.36
CA ALA A 78 -16.57 19.40 12.60
C ALA A 78 -16.81 18.58 11.32
N ASP A 79 -16.30 19.09 10.19
CA ASP A 79 -16.44 18.44 8.90
C ASP A 79 -15.80 17.04 8.92
N PRO A 80 -16.42 16.04 8.26
CA PRO A 80 -15.85 14.70 8.15
C PRO A 80 -14.55 14.72 7.32
N ILE A 81 -13.78 13.63 7.37
CA ILE A 81 -12.66 13.44 6.44
C ILE A 81 -13.22 13.42 5.02
N PRO A 82 -12.71 14.23 4.07
CA PRO A 82 -13.18 14.24 2.69
C PRO A 82 -13.12 12.86 2.04
N ASN A 83 -14.09 12.49 1.20
CA ASN A 83 -13.99 11.27 0.39
C ASN A 83 -13.23 11.57 -0.92
N VAL A 84 -12.01 12.06 -0.78
CA VAL A 84 -11.08 12.39 -1.87
C VAL A 84 -9.90 11.44 -1.78
N VAL A 85 -9.50 10.84 -2.90
CA VAL A 85 -8.45 9.82 -2.91
C VAL A 85 -7.19 10.32 -3.61
N HIS A 86 -6.04 10.03 -3.05
CA HIS A 86 -4.72 10.37 -3.59
C HIS A 86 -3.88 9.11 -3.81
N PHE A 87 -3.31 8.99 -5.00
CA PHE A 87 -2.31 8.00 -5.36
C PHE A 87 -1.04 8.68 -5.86
N ILE A 88 0.11 8.06 -5.64
CA ILE A 88 1.41 8.52 -6.17
C ILE A 88 2.02 7.43 -7.04
N TYR A 89 2.53 7.79 -8.22
CA TYR A 89 3.23 6.86 -9.09
C TYR A 89 4.41 7.48 -9.84
N GLY A 90 5.39 6.65 -10.20
CA GLY A 90 6.32 6.99 -11.28
C GLY A 90 7.27 8.13 -10.93
N LEU A 91 7.68 8.28 -9.67
CA LEU A 91 8.63 9.33 -9.25
C LEU A 91 10.04 9.13 -9.85
N LYS A 92 10.32 7.95 -10.40
CA LYS A 92 11.57 7.59 -11.11
C LYS A 92 11.28 7.20 -12.55
N ASN A 93 12.24 7.47 -13.44
CA ASN A 93 12.12 7.08 -14.84
C ASN A 93 12.46 5.59 -15.05
N PRO A 94 11.53 4.76 -15.54
CA PRO A 94 11.78 3.33 -15.72
C PRO A 94 12.76 2.97 -16.85
N LEU A 95 13.14 3.91 -17.73
CA LEU A 95 14.22 3.68 -18.70
C LEU A 95 15.60 3.67 -18.04
N THR A 96 15.82 4.56 -17.06
CA THR A 96 17.10 4.68 -16.36
C THR A 96 17.16 3.82 -15.11
N ASP A 97 16.00 3.55 -14.49
CA ASP A 97 15.86 2.66 -13.34
C ASP A 97 14.74 1.63 -13.60
N PRO A 98 15.03 0.50 -14.25
CA PRO A 98 14.03 -0.53 -14.53
C PRO A 98 13.29 -1.05 -13.29
N GLY A 99 13.90 -0.92 -12.10
CA GLY A 99 13.28 -1.30 -10.83
C GLY A 99 12.15 -0.35 -10.38
N ALA A 100 12.03 0.84 -10.99
CA ALA A 100 10.94 1.78 -10.75
C ALA A 100 9.56 1.23 -11.20
N GLY A 101 9.55 0.25 -12.10
CA GLY A 101 8.32 -0.34 -12.63
C GLY A 101 7.62 0.54 -13.67
N ARG A 102 6.59 -0.03 -14.30
CA ARG A 102 5.73 0.66 -15.27
C ARG A 102 4.29 0.60 -14.77
N PHE A 103 3.50 1.64 -15.05
CA PHE A 103 2.11 1.67 -14.60
C PHE A 103 1.31 0.60 -15.34
N ASP A 104 0.97 -0.46 -14.65
CA ASP A 104 0.50 -1.71 -15.26
C ASP A 104 -0.90 -2.11 -14.78
N PHE A 105 -1.26 -3.37 -15.03
CA PHE A 105 -2.55 -3.92 -14.66
C PHE A 105 -2.78 -3.96 -13.14
N LEU A 106 -1.73 -4.16 -12.32
CA LEU A 106 -1.87 -4.13 -10.86
C LEU A 106 -2.22 -2.72 -10.39
N ASN A 107 -1.51 -1.71 -10.92
CA ASN A 107 -1.77 -0.31 -10.59
C ASN A 107 -3.17 0.14 -11.08
N TYR A 108 -3.59 -0.35 -12.25
CA TYR A 108 -4.96 -0.19 -12.73
C TYR A 108 -5.99 -0.69 -11.71
N LEU A 109 -5.81 -1.93 -11.22
CA LEU A 109 -6.73 -2.53 -10.25
C LEU A 109 -6.76 -1.77 -8.93
N ALA A 110 -5.62 -1.23 -8.47
CA ALA A 110 -5.56 -0.42 -7.24
C ALA A 110 -6.44 0.83 -7.37
N VAL A 111 -6.26 1.61 -8.43
CA VAL A 111 -7.09 2.80 -8.69
C VAL A 111 -8.55 2.42 -8.94
N ARG A 112 -8.80 1.34 -9.68
CA ARG A 112 -10.17 0.87 -9.98
C ARG A 112 -10.91 0.43 -8.72
N SER A 113 -10.21 -0.18 -7.76
CA SER A 113 -10.79 -0.58 -6.48
C SER A 113 -11.31 0.63 -5.70
N ALA A 114 -10.59 1.75 -5.70
CA ALA A 114 -11.05 3.00 -5.09
C ALA A 114 -12.31 3.55 -5.78
N ILE A 115 -12.34 3.55 -7.12
CA ILE A 115 -13.52 3.97 -7.91
C ILE A 115 -14.76 3.16 -7.51
N VAL A 116 -14.62 1.82 -7.43
CA VAL A 116 -15.75 0.91 -7.19
C VAL A 116 -16.21 0.95 -5.73
N SER A 117 -15.27 0.88 -4.79
CA SER A 117 -15.57 0.65 -3.38
C SER A 117 -15.83 1.93 -2.60
N LEU A 118 -15.07 3.00 -2.88
CA LEU A 118 -15.16 4.25 -2.13
C LEU A 118 -16.14 5.24 -2.76
N LYS A 119 -16.35 5.14 -4.08
CA LYS A 119 -17.15 6.11 -4.87
C LYS A 119 -16.79 7.56 -4.50
N PRO A 120 -15.50 7.92 -4.62
CA PRO A 120 -14.99 9.18 -4.10
C PRO A 120 -15.48 10.37 -4.92
N ASP A 121 -15.47 11.55 -4.29
CA ASP A 121 -15.78 12.83 -4.95
C ASP A 121 -14.72 13.19 -6.00
N ALA A 122 -13.47 12.80 -5.74
CA ALA A 122 -12.36 12.91 -6.68
C ALA A 122 -11.27 11.87 -6.39
N ILE A 123 -10.55 11.48 -7.45
CA ILE A 123 -9.31 10.72 -7.36
C ILE A 123 -8.21 11.54 -8.03
N TYR A 124 -7.11 11.79 -7.32
CA TYR A 124 -5.90 12.40 -7.84
C TYR A 124 -4.82 11.34 -8.01
N LEU A 125 -4.33 11.18 -9.23
CA LEU A 125 -3.15 10.38 -9.53
C LEU A 125 -1.98 11.33 -9.77
N HIS A 126 -1.15 11.48 -8.76
CA HIS A 126 0.07 12.28 -8.78
C HIS A 126 1.20 11.48 -9.43
N TYR A 127 1.84 12.02 -10.46
CA TYR A 127 2.84 11.28 -11.22
C TYR A 127 3.98 12.13 -11.77
N THR A 128 5.12 11.49 -12.07
CA THR A 128 6.19 12.08 -12.90
C THR A 128 6.36 11.30 -14.22
N TYR A 129 6.57 9.99 -14.18
CA TYR A 129 6.76 9.14 -15.36
C TYR A 129 5.69 8.04 -15.43
N ILE A 130 4.79 8.09 -16.42
CA ILE A 130 3.68 7.12 -16.53
C ILE A 130 3.35 6.68 -17.97
N SER A 131 4.01 7.29 -18.97
CA SER A 131 3.77 7.00 -20.39
C SER A 131 4.16 5.56 -20.77
N GLU A 132 3.54 5.06 -21.83
CA GLU A 132 3.82 3.73 -22.39
C GLU A 132 3.96 3.79 -23.91
N PRO A 133 5.12 3.44 -24.50
CA PRO A 133 6.37 3.03 -23.83
C PRO A 133 6.96 4.12 -22.91
N PRO A 134 7.80 3.71 -21.93
CA PRO A 134 8.57 4.66 -21.14
C PRO A 134 9.31 5.69 -22.00
N SER A 135 9.26 6.95 -21.58
CA SER A 135 9.93 8.06 -22.25
C SER A 135 11.03 8.65 -21.36
N PRO A 136 12.15 9.13 -21.93
CA PRO A 136 13.11 9.94 -21.16
C PRO A 136 12.52 11.30 -20.77
N ASP A 137 11.52 11.77 -21.50
CA ASP A 137 10.80 13.02 -21.23
C ASP A 137 9.70 12.79 -20.20
N ALA A 138 9.81 13.43 -19.03
CA ALA A 138 8.81 13.40 -17.97
C ALA A 138 7.45 13.99 -18.39
N SER A 139 7.45 14.89 -19.39
CA SER A 139 6.23 15.51 -19.93
C SER A 139 5.54 14.67 -21.01
N ALA A 140 6.03 13.46 -21.28
CA ALA A 140 5.41 12.55 -22.24
C ALA A 140 3.93 12.28 -21.91
N ASP A 141 3.11 12.18 -22.96
CA ASP A 141 1.65 12.07 -22.83
C ASP A 141 1.27 10.81 -22.02
N PRO A 142 0.64 10.97 -20.83
CA PRO A 142 0.21 9.84 -20.01
C PRO A 142 -0.84 8.96 -20.71
N MET A 143 -1.58 9.50 -21.68
CA MET A 143 -2.64 8.79 -22.41
C MET A 143 -2.12 7.74 -23.39
N THR A 144 -0.80 7.70 -23.61
CA THR A 144 -0.14 6.59 -24.32
C THR A 144 -0.22 5.28 -23.54
N ASN A 145 -0.31 5.36 -22.21
CA ASN A 145 -0.56 4.21 -21.36
C ASN A 145 -2.03 3.76 -21.42
N PRO A 146 -2.32 2.52 -21.88
CA PRO A 146 -3.69 2.06 -22.05
C PRO A 146 -4.48 1.98 -20.74
N TRP A 147 -3.82 1.68 -19.62
CA TRP A 147 -4.43 1.61 -18.30
C TRP A 147 -4.78 3.00 -17.78
N VAL A 148 -3.87 3.96 -17.93
CA VAL A 148 -4.13 5.37 -17.56
C VAL A 148 -5.25 5.94 -18.42
N LYS A 149 -5.22 5.69 -19.74
CA LYS A 149 -6.27 6.13 -20.65
C LYS A 149 -7.64 5.59 -20.24
N ARG A 150 -7.72 4.31 -19.85
CA ARG A 150 -8.95 3.69 -19.36
C ARG A 150 -9.47 4.34 -18.07
N LEU A 151 -8.57 4.70 -17.14
CA LEU A 151 -8.93 5.37 -15.88
C LEU A 151 -9.26 6.85 -16.04
N SER A 152 -8.75 7.51 -17.08
CA SER A 152 -8.81 8.98 -17.26
C SER A 152 -10.19 9.63 -17.11
N PRO A 153 -11.35 8.99 -17.45
CA PRO A 153 -12.65 9.61 -17.23
C PRO A 153 -13.04 9.75 -15.75
N HIS A 154 -12.35 9.02 -14.86
CA HIS A 154 -12.69 8.91 -13.44
C HIS A 154 -11.62 9.50 -12.50
N ILE A 155 -10.49 9.96 -13.05
CA ILE A 155 -9.35 10.46 -12.25
C ILE A 155 -8.87 11.82 -12.76
N LYS A 156 -8.23 12.57 -11.88
CA LYS A 156 -7.48 13.79 -12.19
C LYS A 156 -5.99 13.46 -12.18
N LEU A 157 -5.34 13.65 -13.32
CA LEU A 157 -3.90 13.47 -13.46
C LEU A 157 -3.17 14.74 -13.00
N VAL A 158 -2.23 14.61 -12.07
CA VAL A 158 -1.43 15.72 -11.54
C VAL A 158 0.05 15.44 -11.78
N HIS A 159 0.65 16.15 -12.73
CA HIS A 159 2.06 15.98 -13.07
C HIS A 159 2.96 16.76 -12.11
N HIS A 160 3.99 16.08 -11.60
CA HIS A 160 5.05 16.64 -10.78
C HIS A 160 6.38 16.53 -11.51
N PRO A 161 7.19 17.61 -11.55
CA PRO A 161 8.50 17.56 -12.20
C PRO A 161 9.44 16.57 -11.49
N PRO A 162 10.44 16.03 -12.20
CA PRO A 162 11.45 15.17 -11.58
C PRO A 162 12.15 15.86 -10.41
N ALA A 163 12.31 15.13 -9.30
CA ALA A 163 13.05 15.64 -8.16
C ALA A 163 14.54 15.84 -8.50
N PRO A 164 15.22 16.83 -7.89
CA PRO A 164 16.67 17.00 -8.04
C PRO A 164 17.42 15.74 -7.61
N ASP A 165 18.47 15.36 -8.36
CA ASP A 165 19.29 14.18 -8.08
C ASP A 165 20.33 14.48 -6.98
N ASN A 166 19.86 14.85 -5.79
CA ASN A 166 20.67 15.28 -4.64
C ASN A 166 20.75 14.22 -3.52
N GLY A 167 20.46 12.95 -3.84
CA GLY A 167 20.50 11.84 -2.88
C GLY A 167 19.20 11.63 -2.09
N THR A 168 18.10 12.30 -2.44
CA THR A 168 16.78 11.97 -1.90
C THR A 168 16.39 10.53 -2.27
N GLN A 169 16.18 9.67 -1.28
CA GLN A 169 15.59 8.36 -1.55
C GLN A 169 14.10 8.56 -1.89
N TYR A 170 13.68 8.05 -3.05
CA TYR A 170 12.37 8.36 -3.61
C TYR A 170 11.17 7.86 -2.78
N ALA A 171 11.33 6.87 -1.90
CA ALA A 171 10.24 6.55 -0.97
C ALA A 171 10.03 7.67 0.04
N HIS A 172 11.09 8.33 0.51
CA HIS A 172 10.94 9.51 1.36
C HIS A 172 10.30 10.69 0.61
N LEU A 173 10.51 10.80 -0.71
CA LEU A 173 9.75 11.72 -1.54
C LEU A 173 8.25 11.35 -1.55
N SER A 174 7.91 10.08 -1.75
CA SER A 174 6.51 9.64 -1.68
C SER A 174 5.88 9.81 -0.29
N ASP A 175 6.67 9.63 0.79
CA ASP A 175 6.24 9.79 2.18
C ASP A 175 5.95 11.26 2.50
N THR A 176 6.76 12.18 2.01
CA THR A 176 6.51 13.62 2.20
C THR A 176 5.35 14.10 1.34
N MET A 177 5.27 13.69 0.08
CA MET A 177 4.18 14.06 -0.83
C MET A 177 2.81 13.59 -0.33
N ARG A 178 2.68 12.34 0.14
CA ARG A 178 1.39 11.84 0.64
C ARG A 178 0.88 12.66 1.84
N LEU A 179 1.79 13.06 2.74
CA LEU A 179 1.45 13.88 3.90
C LEU A 179 1.13 15.32 3.49
N GLN A 180 1.83 15.88 2.49
CA GLN A 180 1.52 17.20 1.93
C GLN A 180 0.10 17.24 1.34
N PHE A 181 -0.25 16.26 0.50
CA PHE A 181 -1.59 16.21 -0.11
C PHE A 181 -2.68 16.07 0.95
N LEU A 182 -2.49 15.19 1.94
CA LEU A 182 -3.45 15.06 3.04
C LEU A 182 -3.53 16.30 3.93
N LEU A 183 -2.43 17.03 4.12
CA LEU A 183 -2.43 18.26 4.89
C LEU A 183 -3.21 19.37 4.16
N GLU A 184 -3.04 19.48 2.84
CA GLU A 184 -3.65 20.51 2.01
C GLU A 184 -5.12 20.22 1.69
N ASP A 185 -5.39 19.03 1.14
CA ASP A 185 -6.71 18.65 0.60
C ASP A 185 -7.53 17.79 1.59
N GLY A 186 -6.88 17.17 2.58
CA GLY A 186 -7.47 16.09 3.35
C GLY A 186 -7.68 14.84 2.51
N GLY A 187 -8.51 13.93 3.00
CA GLY A 187 -8.96 12.77 2.24
C GLY A 187 -8.23 11.48 2.60
N ILE A 188 -8.03 10.63 1.61
CA ILE A 188 -7.53 9.27 1.74
C ILE A 188 -6.34 9.09 0.80
N TYR A 189 -5.20 8.74 1.35
CA TYR A 189 -4.05 8.30 0.58
C TYR A 189 -4.02 6.76 0.50
N PHE A 190 -3.68 6.24 -0.68
CA PHE A 190 -3.33 4.84 -0.91
C PHE A 190 -1.98 4.75 -1.62
N ASP A 191 -1.12 3.84 -1.17
CA ASP A 191 -0.05 3.31 -2.00
C ASP A 191 -0.66 2.67 -3.27
N ILE A 192 0.07 2.73 -4.38
CA ILE A 192 -0.42 2.31 -5.71
C ILE A 192 -0.59 0.78 -5.88
N ASP A 193 -0.35 0.03 -4.82
CA ASP A 193 -0.60 -1.40 -4.68
C ASP A 193 -1.50 -1.73 -3.47
N ALA A 194 -2.25 -0.75 -3.00
CA ALA A 194 -3.29 -0.90 -2.01
C ALA A 194 -4.68 -0.82 -2.66
N PHE A 195 -5.58 -1.69 -2.19
CA PHE A 195 -6.89 -1.91 -2.79
C PHE A 195 -7.99 -1.59 -1.79
N ALA A 196 -8.89 -0.68 -2.14
CA ALA A 196 -10.10 -0.43 -1.37
C ALA A 196 -11.11 -1.57 -1.62
N LEU A 197 -11.38 -2.37 -0.59
CA LEU A 197 -12.30 -3.50 -0.68
C LEU A 197 -13.72 -3.08 -0.28
N ARG A 198 -13.88 -2.15 0.65
CA ARG A 198 -15.19 -1.70 1.16
C ARG A 198 -15.27 -0.18 1.28
N PRO A 199 -16.48 0.40 1.37
CA PRO A 199 -16.66 1.83 1.64
C PRO A 199 -16.02 2.24 2.98
N PHE A 200 -15.49 3.46 3.02
CA PHE A 200 -14.85 4.04 4.21
C PHE A 200 -15.80 4.93 5.03
N ASP A 201 -17.08 5.01 4.67
CA ASP A 201 -18.09 5.94 5.22
C ASP A 201 -18.01 6.13 6.75
N ARG A 202 -17.85 5.02 7.49
CA ARG A 202 -17.80 5.04 8.96
C ARG A 202 -16.51 5.64 9.51
N ILE A 203 -15.37 5.31 8.93
CA ILE A 203 -14.07 5.81 9.41
C ILE A 203 -13.83 7.26 8.96
N LEU A 204 -14.43 7.70 7.86
CA LEU A 204 -14.38 9.12 7.45
C LEU A 204 -15.25 10.01 8.36
N ALA A 205 -16.27 9.43 8.97
CA ALA A 205 -17.09 10.06 9.99
C ALA A 205 -16.49 9.94 11.41
N ALA A 206 -15.22 9.54 11.56
CA ALA A 206 -14.58 9.36 12.86
C ALA A 206 -14.78 10.61 13.75
N PRO A 207 -15.32 10.41 14.97
CA PRO A 207 -15.67 11.53 15.83
C PRO A 207 -14.41 12.27 16.29
N GLN A 208 -14.55 13.58 16.51
CA GLN A 208 -13.54 14.37 17.18
C GLN A 208 -13.22 13.75 18.56
N PRO A 209 -11.96 13.86 19.02
CA PRO A 209 -10.86 14.68 18.49
C PRO A 209 -10.02 14.06 17.35
N HIS A 210 -10.37 12.87 16.85
CA HIS A 210 -9.49 12.14 15.93
C HIS A 210 -9.44 12.75 14.52
N ASP A 211 -8.30 13.31 14.13
CA ASP A 211 -8.10 13.93 12.81
C ASP A 211 -7.50 13.00 11.75
N VAL A 212 -6.98 11.84 12.17
CA VAL A 212 -6.32 10.87 11.29
C VAL A 212 -6.78 9.46 11.61
N VAL A 213 -7.01 8.65 10.58
CA VAL A 213 -7.22 7.20 10.68
C VAL A 213 -6.00 6.48 10.12
N LEU A 214 -5.43 5.58 10.92
CA LEU A 214 -4.26 4.77 10.56
C LEU A 214 -4.48 3.30 10.96
N GLY A 215 -3.87 2.37 10.24
CA GLY A 215 -3.94 0.94 10.55
C GLY A 215 -2.64 0.39 11.12
N HIS A 216 -2.75 -0.58 12.02
CA HIS A 216 -1.61 -1.34 12.52
C HIS A 216 -1.04 -2.30 11.45
N GLU A 217 0.27 -2.28 11.22
CA GLU A 217 0.90 -3.09 10.13
C GLU A 217 0.83 -4.61 10.38
N GLY A 218 0.77 -5.04 11.63
CA GLY A 218 0.78 -6.46 11.99
C GLY A 218 0.29 -6.74 13.40
N GLY A 219 0.18 -8.03 13.75
CA GLY A 219 -0.43 -8.49 15.00
C GLY A 219 0.26 -8.00 16.27
N ASN A 220 1.53 -7.60 16.20
CA ASN A 220 2.29 -6.98 17.29
C ASN A 220 1.96 -5.51 17.55
N ARG A 221 1.26 -4.82 16.64
CA ARG A 221 0.91 -3.40 16.75
C ARG A 221 2.10 -2.46 16.98
N TRP A 222 3.30 -2.86 16.54
CA TRP A 222 4.52 -2.06 16.72
C TRP A 222 4.55 -0.79 15.87
N GLY A 223 3.77 -0.74 14.79
CA GLY A 223 3.73 0.40 13.89
C GLY A 223 2.33 0.71 13.39
N LEU A 224 2.16 1.96 12.96
CA LEU A 224 1.02 2.46 12.20
C LEU A 224 1.52 2.78 10.79
N CYS A 225 1.08 2.01 9.80
CA CYS A 225 1.65 2.04 8.46
C CYS A 225 1.08 3.18 7.61
N ASN A 226 1.94 3.85 6.85
CA ASN A 226 1.60 5.01 6.02
C ASN A 226 1.09 4.67 4.60
N ALA A 227 0.93 3.39 4.28
CA ALA A 227 0.47 2.94 2.97
C ALA A 227 -1.03 3.18 2.73
N ILE A 228 -1.81 3.36 3.80
CA ILE A 228 -3.20 3.81 3.75
C ILE A 228 -3.41 4.79 4.91
N ILE A 229 -3.81 6.02 4.60
CA ILE A 229 -4.02 7.08 5.58
C ILE A 229 -5.32 7.79 5.22
N ALA A 230 -6.20 8.04 6.17
CA ALA A 230 -7.29 8.99 5.99
C ALA A 230 -7.11 10.16 6.96
N ALA A 231 -7.21 11.40 6.51
CA ALA A 231 -6.97 12.55 7.37
C ALA A 231 -7.81 13.76 6.98
N ARG A 232 -8.19 14.57 7.98
CA ARG A 232 -8.74 15.90 7.71
C ARG A 232 -7.64 16.83 7.16
N ALA A 233 -8.05 17.75 6.29
CA ALA A 233 -7.20 18.86 5.91
C ALA A 233 -6.77 19.65 7.16
N ASN A 234 -5.55 20.17 7.16
CA ASN A 234 -4.93 20.87 8.29
C ASN A 234 -4.82 20.04 9.59
N SER A 235 -4.80 18.71 9.51
CA SER A 235 -4.58 17.83 10.67
C SER A 235 -3.27 18.17 11.41
N SER A 236 -3.37 18.38 12.72
CA SER A 236 -2.20 18.65 13.57
C SER A 236 -1.21 17.49 13.56
N PHE A 237 -1.72 16.26 13.53
CA PHE A 237 -0.90 15.05 13.47
C PHE A 237 -0.13 14.97 12.16
N VAL A 238 -0.81 15.16 11.01
CA VAL A 238 -0.17 15.14 9.69
C VAL A 238 0.88 16.24 9.58
N ALA A 239 0.58 17.46 10.06
CA ALA A 239 1.54 18.57 10.06
C ALA A 239 2.79 18.25 10.91
N ARG A 240 2.61 17.63 12.08
CA ARG A 240 3.72 17.22 12.96
C ARG A 240 4.55 16.11 12.30
N TRP A 241 3.89 15.13 11.71
CA TRP A 241 4.55 14.04 11.01
C TRP A 241 5.32 14.54 9.80
N LEU A 242 4.74 15.39 8.96
CA LEU A 242 5.44 16.00 7.83
C LEU A 242 6.68 16.80 8.27
N ARG A 243 6.58 17.61 9.33
CA ARG A 243 7.74 18.37 9.87
C ARG A 243 8.88 17.46 10.35
N SER A 244 8.57 16.24 10.81
CA SER A 244 9.62 15.30 11.23
C SER A 244 10.60 14.96 10.09
N TYR A 245 10.18 15.08 8.83
CA TYR A 245 11.02 14.84 7.66
C TYR A 245 12.02 15.98 7.35
N GLU A 246 11.92 17.16 7.99
CA GLU A 246 12.77 18.33 7.69
C GLU A 246 14.26 18.12 8.04
N HIS A 247 14.57 17.21 8.96
CA HIS A 247 15.92 17.01 9.51
C HIS A 247 16.42 15.56 9.42
N VAL A 248 15.78 14.73 8.60
CA VAL A 248 16.11 13.30 8.50
C VAL A 248 17.35 13.08 7.63
N ASP A 249 18.29 12.29 8.13
CA ASP A 249 19.32 11.67 7.30
C ASP A 249 18.72 10.45 6.57
N PHE A 250 18.20 10.72 5.37
CA PHE A 250 17.59 9.73 4.49
C PHE A 250 18.52 8.56 4.11
N GLY A 251 19.82 8.63 4.39
CA GLY A 251 20.73 7.52 4.15
C GLY A 251 20.63 6.37 5.17
N ARG A 252 19.94 6.57 6.31
CA ARG A 252 20.03 5.66 7.47
C ARG A 252 18.71 5.08 7.98
N GLU A 253 17.57 5.70 7.69
CA GLU A 253 16.31 5.39 8.38
C GLU A 253 15.11 5.26 7.42
N TRP A 254 15.02 4.14 6.70
CA TRP A 254 13.95 3.89 5.74
C TRP A 254 12.56 3.69 6.37
N ASN A 255 12.44 2.79 7.38
CA ASN A 255 11.14 2.35 7.89
C ASN A 255 10.65 3.13 9.13
N TYR A 256 11.56 3.80 9.85
CA TYR A 256 11.23 4.40 11.13
C TYR A 256 10.16 5.49 10.97
N HIS A 257 10.37 6.44 10.05
CA HIS A 257 9.45 7.57 9.85
C HIS A 257 8.11 7.16 9.23
N SER A 258 8.07 6.06 8.46
CA SER A 258 6.89 5.62 7.72
C SER A 258 5.96 4.72 8.54
N VAL A 259 6.48 4.05 9.60
CA VAL A 259 5.72 3.02 10.33
C VAL A 259 5.85 3.11 11.85
N LEU A 260 7.07 3.30 12.40
CA LEU A 260 7.30 3.28 13.85
C LEU A 260 7.02 4.64 14.50
N LEU A 261 7.56 5.71 13.92
CA LEU A 261 7.40 7.06 14.42
C LEU A 261 5.92 7.49 14.50
N PRO A 262 5.02 7.18 13.53
CA PRO A 262 3.60 7.49 13.67
C PRO A 262 2.97 6.78 14.87
N LYS A 263 3.42 5.57 15.21
CA LYS A 263 2.95 4.86 16.41
C LYS A 263 3.44 5.54 17.69
N GLU A 264 4.70 5.98 17.72
CA GLU A 264 5.25 6.74 18.85
C GLU A 264 4.49 8.07 19.03
N MET A 265 4.32 8.84 17.95
CA MET A 265 3.55 10.09 17.97
C MET A 265 2.10 9.87 18.41
N ALA A 266 1.45 8.79 17.94
CA ALA A 266 0.08 8.47 18.34
C ALA A 266 -0.03 8.10 19.83
N ALA A 267 1.04 7.58 20.45
CA ALA A 267 1.07 7.34 21.89
C ALA A 267 1.23 8.65 22.68
N GLU A 268 1.91 9.64 22.12
CA GLU A 268 2.05 10.99 22.69
C GLU A 268 0.79 11.85 22.48
N HIS A 269 0.05 11.59 21.40
CA HIS A 269 -1.14 12.32 20.96
C HIS A 269 -2.33 11.37 20.68
N PRO A 270 -2.83 10.63 21.69
CA PRO A 270 -3.83 9.58 21.49
C PRO A 270 -5.18 10.10 20.98
N ASP A 271 -5.47 11.36 21.23
CA ASP A 271 -6.69 12.02 20.79
C ASP A 271 -6.67 12.35 19.29
N GLU A 272 -5.50 12.45 18.65
CA GLU A 272 -5.39 12.86 17.25
C GLU A 272 -5.54 11.69 16.25
N VAL A 273 -5.38 10.44 16.71
CA VAL A 273 -5.33 9.25 15.84
C VAL A 273 -6.39 8.21 16.21
N CYS A 274 -7.27 7.93 15.24
CA CYS A 274 -8.17 6.78 15.20
C CYS A 274 -7.39 5.56 14.67
N ALA A 275 -6.84 4.74 15.56
CA ALA A 275 -6.08 3.56 15.17
C ALA A 275 -7.00 2.35 14.90
N LEU A 276 -6.79 1.69 13.75
CA LEU A 276 -7.48 0.48 13.35
C LEU A 276 -6.63 -0.77 13.62
N ALA A 277 -7.32 -1.87 13.92
CA ALA A 277 -6.71 -3.19 14.03
C ALA A 277 -6.09 -3.64 12.69
N PRO A 278 -5.12 -4.58 12.71
CA PRO A 278 -4.41 -4.99 11.50
C PRO A 278 -5.31 -5.52 10.37
N ASP A 279 -6.42 -6.20 10.71
CA ASP A 279 -7.38 -6.74 9.75
C ASP A 279 -8.11 -5.69 8.91
N ALA A 280 -8.18 -4.43 9.37
CA ALA A 280 -8.86 -3.38 8.63
C ALA A 280 -8.13 -3.02 7.33
N PHE A 281 -6.80 -2.86 7.38
CA PHE A 281 -5.99 -2.35 6.25
C PHE A 281 -4.85 -3.27 5.80
N PHE A 282 -4.18 -3.95 6.74
CA PHE A 282 -2.82 -4.50 6.51
C PHE A 282 -2.69 -6.00 6.74
N TRP A 283 -3.77 -6.69 7.11
CA TRP A 283 -3.82 -8.15 7.10
C TRP A 283 -4.44 -8.66 5.79
N PRO A 284 -3.85 -9.69 5.15
CA PRO A 284 -2.56 -10.31 5.48
C PRO A 284 -1.37 -9.37 5.26
N THR A 285 -0.32 -9.59 6.05
CA THR A 285 0.86 -8.71 6.09
C THR A 285 1.90 -9.07 5.01
N TRP A 286 2.99 -8.31 4.96
CA TRP A 286 4.11 -8.48 4.01
C TRP A 286 4.94 -9.76 4.19
N THR A 287 4.64 -10.59 5.19
CA THR A 287 5.45 -11.77 5.53
C THR A 287 5.33 -12.87 4.47
N TRP A 288 6.38 -13.67 4.31
CA TRP A 288 6.40 -14.75 3.32
C TRP A 288 5.17 -15.65 3.37
N ARG A 289 4.78 -16.09 4.57
CA ARG A 289 3.62 -16.99 4.76
C ARG A 289 2.30 -16.33 4.39
N HIS A 290 2.13 -15.06 4.72
CA HIS A 290 0.91 -14.32 4.42
C HIS A 290 0.78 -14.02 2.92
N ILE A 291 1.89 -13.65 2.26
CA ILE A 291 1.91 -13.50 0.81
C ILE A 291 1.62 -14.84 0.12
N ASP A 292 2.25 -15.93 0.55
CA ASP A 292 1.97 -17.26 0.00
C ASP A 292 0.50 -17.66 0.19
N TRP A 293 -0.04 -17.43 1.38
CA TRP A 293 -1.45 -17.69 1.68
C TRP A 293 -2.40 -16.90 0.77
N MET A 294 -2.07 -15.67 0.39
CA MET A 294 -2.89 -14.88 -0.52
C MET A 294 -2.88 -15.40 -1.96
N HIS A 295 -1.74 -15.91 -2.42
CA HIS A 295 -1.50 -16.23 -3.83
C HIS A 295 -1.44 -17.73 -4.15
N GLU A 296 -1.48 -18.61 -3.15
CA GLU A 296 -1.53 -20.05 -3.38
C GLU A 296 -2.79 -20.46 -4.17
N PRO A 297 -2.66 -21.37 -5.16
CA PRO A 297 -3.82 -21.92 -5.85
C PRO A 297 -4.76 -22.65 -4.89
N LEU A 298 -6.06 -22.38 -5.02
CA LEU A 298 -7.09 -22.99 -4.21
C LEU A 298 -7.66 -24.24 -4.87
N SER A 299 -8.06 -25.21 -4.04
CA SER A 299 -8.98 -26.25 -4.50
C SER A 299 -10.35 -25.63 -4.80
N ARG A 300 -11.14 -26.29 -5.66
CA ARG A 300 -12.51 -25.82 -5.98
C ARG A 300 -13.36 -25.56 -4.74
N ALA A 301 -13.33 -26.47 -3.75
CA ALA A 301 -14.10 -26.31 -2.52
C ALA A 301 -13.64 -25.10 -1.70
N ALA A 302 -12.32 -24.83 -1.66
CA ALA A 302 -11.77 -23.66 -0.98
C ALA A 302 -12.11 -22.36 -1.73
N ALA A 303 -12.05 -22.35 -3.06
CA ALA A 303 -12.45 -21.21 -3.89
C ALA A 303 -13.94 -20.88 -3.68
N GLU A 304 -14.82 -21.88 -3.72
CA GLU A 304 -16.25 -21.70 -3.45
C GLU A 304 -16.53 -21.19 -2.02
N HIS A 305 -15.72 -21.61 -1.04
CA HIS A 305 -15.81 -21.08 0.32
C HIS A 305 -15.43 -19.59 0.38
N TRP A 306 -14.26 -19.21 -0.17
CA TRP A 306 -13.79 -17.83 -0.15
C TRP A 306 -14.68 -16.90 -0.96
N ASP A 307 -15.20 -17.35 -2.10
CA ASP A 307 -16.16 -16.56 -2.89
C ASP A 307 -17.47 -16.29 -2.11
N ARG A 308 -17.93 -17.23 -1.28
CA ARG A 308 -19.07 -16.99 -0.37
C ARG A 308 -18.72 -16.03 0.75
N GLU A 309 -17.55 -16.16 1.38
CA GLU A 309 -17.12 -15.24 2.44
C GLU A 309 -16.91 -13.83 1.90
N ILE A 310 -16.29 -13.68 0.73
CA ILE A 310 -16.14 -12.38 0.05
C ILE A 310 -17.49 -11.72 -0.16
N ARG A 311 -18.48 -12.46 -0.70
CA ARG A 311 -19.83 -11.92 -0.87
C ARG A 311 -20.50 -11.58 0.47
N ARG A 312 -20.32 -12.41 1.48
CA ARG A 312 -20.88 -12.20 2.82
C ARG A 312 -20.35 -10.92 3.48
N HIS A 313 -19.06 -10.65 3.35
CA HIS A 313 -18.39 -9.50 4.00
C HIS A 313 -18.41 -8.24 3.15
N GLY A 314 -19.26 -8.15 2.12
CA GLY A 314 -19.37 -6.96 1.27
C GLY A 314 -18.16 -6.76 0.34
N GLY A 315 -17.48 -7.86 0.02
CA GLY A 315 -16.42 -7.94 -0.97
C GLY A 315 -14.99 -7.90 -0.42
N SER A 316 -14.82 -8.16 0.88
CA SER A 316 -13.54 -8.39 1.56
C SER A 316 -13.44 -9.82 2.09
N LEU A 317 -12.25 -10.29 2.48
CA LEU A 317 -12.10 -11.66 3.02
C LEU A 317 -12.68 -11.78 4.44
N PHE A 318 -12.68 -10.69 5.21
CA PHE A 318 -13.11 -10.65 6.61
C PHE A 318 -14.04 -9.47 6.89
N GLU A 319 -14.82 -9.62 7.96
CA GLU A 319 -15.84 -8.66 8.38
C GLU A 319 -15.28 -7.25 8.63
N ASN A 320 -14.10 -7.13 9.25
CA ASN A 320 -13.51 -5.82 9.56
C ASN A 320 -12.67 -5.23 8.43
N GLN A 321 -12.38 -6.03 7.40
CA GLN A 321 -11.40 -5.66 6.37
C GLN A 321 -11.98 -4.64 5.40
N LEU A 322 -11.39 -3.44 5.40
CA LEU A 322 -11.76 -2.33 4.53
C LEU A 322 -10.86 -2.26 3.30
N ALA A 323 -9.60 -2.64 3.43
CA ALA A 323 -8.61 -2.59 2.36
C ALA A 323 -7.65 -3.78 2.42
N TYR A 324 -6.87 -3.93 1.36
CA TYR A 324 -5.77 -4.90 1.26
C TYR A 324 -4.55 -4.23 0.64
N HIS A 325 -3.39 -4.37 1.27
CA HIS A 325 -2.10 -3.96 0.71
C HIS A 325 -1.42 -5.19 0.08
N ALA A 326 -1.03 -5.11 -1.19
CA ALA A 326 -0.43 -6.26 -1.89
C ALA A 326 1.06 -6.45 -1.62
N TRP A 327 1.70 -5.49 -0.95
CA TRP A 327 3.12 -5.54 -0.59
C TRP A 327 3.99 -5.90 -1.81
N SER A 328 3.86 -5.13 -2.90
CA SER A 328 4.49 -5.46 -4.18
C SER A 328 5.99 -5.69 -4.05
N GLN A 329 6.68 -4.93 -3.20
CA GLN A 329 8.10 -5.15 -2.87
C GLN A 329 8.43 -6.58 -2.39
N MET A 330 7.45 -7.31 -1.84
CA MET A 330 7.59 -8.70 -1.36
C MET A 330 6.93 -9.74 -2.27
N ALA A 331 5.89 -9.35 -3.01
CA ALA A 331 5.05 -10.24 -3.82
C ALA A 331 5.38 -10.19 -5.32
N TRP A 332 6.08 -9.15 -5.79
CA TRP A 332 6.29 -8.85 -7.21
C TRP A 332 6.85 -10.03 -7.99
N ASP A 333 8.05 -10.48 -7.64
CA ASP A 333 8.77 -11.49 -8.42
C ASP A 333 8.09 -12.86 -8.40
N ARG A 334 7.33 -13.15 -7.34
CA ARG A 334 6.72 -14.45 -7.10
C ARG A 334 5.33 -14.56 -7.71
N TYR A 335 4.54 -13.48 -7.66
CA TYR A 335 3.12 -13.55 -7.94
C TYR A 335 2.58 -12.40 -8.81
N LEU A 336 3.05 -11.16 -8.64
CA LEU A 336 2.37 -10.00 -9.23
C LEU A 336 2.92 -9.55 -10.59
N ARG A 337 4.21 -9.76 -10.88
CA ARG A 337 4.87 -9.22 -12.09
C ARG A 337 4.27 -9.68 -13.43
N HIS A 338 3.55 -10.81 -13.40
CA HIS A 338 2.93 -11.45 -14.57
C HIS A 338 1.41 -11.47 -14.48
N LEU A 339 0.83 -10.64 -13.60
CA LEU A 339 -0.60 -10.59 -13.43
C LEU A 339 -1.26 -10.04 -14.70
N THR A 340 -2.22 -10.79 -15.25
CA THR A 340 -3.03 -10.35 -16.40
C THR A 340 -4.52 -10.50 -16.08
N PRO A 341 -5.41 -9.86 -16.86
CA PRO A 341 -6.85 -10.06 -16.75
C PRO A 341 -7.24 -11.54 -16.82
N GLU A 342 -6.62 -12.31 -17.71
CA GLU A 342 -6.88 -13.74 -17.88
C GLU A 342 -6.48 -14.54 -16.65
N THR A 343 -5.31 -14.25 -16.05
CA THR A 343 -4.87 -14.93 -14.83
C THR A 343 -5.81 -14.63 -13.67
N VAL A 344 -6.25 -13.38 -13.49
CA VAL A 344 -7.18 -13.01 -12.43
C VAL A 344 -8.53 -13.71 -12.61
N ARG A 345 -9.05 -13.80 -13.85
CA ARG A 345 -10.31 -14.50 -14.13
C ARG A 345 -10.20 -16.03 -14.00
N GLY A 346 -9.08 -16.60 -14.45
CA GLY A 346 -8.94 -18.04 -14.68
C GLY A 346 -8.32 -18.83 -13.54
N VAL A 347 -7.55 -18.20 -12.66
CA VAL A 347 -6.85 -18.89 -11.56
C VAL A 347 -7.48 -18.50 -10.23
N ASP A 348 -7.96 -19.50 -9.48
CA ASP A 348 -8.53 -19.30 -8.15
C ASP A 348 -7.44 -19.20 -7.09
N THR A 349 -7.14 -17.97 -6.67
CA THR A 349 -6.35 -17.62 -5.48
C THR A 349 -7.18 -16.64 -4.64
N ARG A 350 -6.85 -16.44 -3.36
CA ARG A 350 -7.60 -15.46 -2.53
C ARG A 350 -7.47 -14.05 -3.09
N PHE A 351 -6.27 -13.69 -3.54
CA PHE A 351 -6.02 -12.43 -4.23
C PHE A 351 -6.87 -12.27 -5.50
N ASN A 352 -6.83 -13.26 -6.41
CA ASN A 352 -7.57 -13.17 -7.67
C ASN A 352 -9.08 -13.10 -7.45
N LEU A 353 -9.61 -13.88 -6.50
CA LEU A 353 -11.03 -13.83 -6.12
C LEU A 353 -11.43 -12.45 -5.63
N LEU A 354 -10.60 -11.79 -4.81
CA LEU A 354 -10.83 -10.41 -4.38
C LEU A 354 -10.83 -9.43 -5.57
N MET A 355 -9.91 -9.60 -6.51
CA MET A 355 -9.71 -8.63 -7.60
C MET A 355 -10.77 -8.71 -8.71
N ARG A 356 -11.41 -9.88 -8.91
CA ARG A 356 -12.39 -10.12 -9.99
C ARG A 356 -13.50 -9.07 -10.08
N ARG A 357 -13.98 -8.55 -8.95
CA ARG A 357 -15.03 -7.52 -8.91
C ARG A 357 -14.59 -6.14 -9.41
N PHE A 358 -13.29 -5.92 -9.59
CA PHE A 358 -12.72 -4.68 -10.13
C PHE A 358 -12.32 -4.81 -11.60
N LEU A 359 -12.44 -6.01 -12.18
CA LEU A 359 -12.23 -6.21 -13.61
C LEU A 359 -13.49 -5.80 -14.36
N GLU A 360 -13.30 -5.04 -15.44
CA GLU A 360 -14.37 -4.74 -16.39
C GLU A 360 -14.52 -5.91 -17.38
N ASP A 361 -15.71 -6.07 -17.96
CA ASP A 361 -15.98 -7.20 -18.86
C ASP A 361 -15.17 -7.13 -20.18
N ASP A 362 -14.78 -5.93 -20.59
CA ASP A 362 -14.07 -5.64 -21.85
C ASP A 362 -12.53 -5.59 -21.71
N VAL A 363 -12.01 -5.88 -20.51
CA VAL A 363 -10.56 -5.89 -20.20
C VAL A 363 -9.91 -7.22 -20.51
#